data_AF-A0AAD6ZLZ1-F1
#
_entry.id   AF-A0AAD6ZLZ1-F1
#
_cell.length_a   1.000
_cell.length_b   1.000
_cell.length_c   1.000
_cell.angle_alpha   90.00
_cell.angle_beta   90.00
_cell.angle_gamma   90.00
#
_symmetry.space_group_name_H-M   'P 1'
#
loop_
_entity.id
_entity.type
_entity.pdbx_description
1 polymer ?
#
loop_
_entity_poly.entity_id
_entity_poly.type
_entity_poly.pdbx_seq_one_letter_code
_entity_poly.pdbx_strand_id
1 'polypeptide(L)'
;MVYQSFALTLAALALLITPSLGQLNTVCNPGGTMGSCADFITTFCTSIASEVIGPGDSAQRCFTTSTPTLKCDFTALNTHNVSSGISVTNCENALQSVNATCPLGGWGQVSGAPFRFFGDPNTGPCRGSCGN
;
A
#
# COMPACT_ATOMS: atom_id res chain seq x y z
N MET A 1 45.67 -11.39 50.25
CA MET A 1 44.61 -11.96 49.39
C MET A 1 43.33 -11.24 49.80
N VAL A 2 42.57 -10.51 48.99
CA VAL A 2 42.09 -10.78 47.62
C VAL A 2 41.81 -9.43 46.91
N TYR A 3 42.10 -9.38 45.61
CA TYR A 3 41.77 -8.30 44.66
C TYR A 3 40.29 -8.32 44.28
N GLN A 4 39.63 -7.16 44.16
CA GLN A 4 38.40 -7.05 43.34
C GLN A 4 38.45 -5.79 42.46
N SER A 5 38.79 -6.02 41.20
CA SER A 5 38.69 -5.07 40.11
C SER A 5 37.27 -5.14 39.52
N PHE A 6 36.53 -4.03 39.53
CA PHE A 6 35.25 -3.91 38.84
C PHE A 6 35.50 -3.52 37.38
N ALA A 7 35.37 -4.50 36.46
CA ALA A 7 35.33 -4.23 35.03
C ALA A 7 33.88 -3.90 34.62
N LEU A 8 33.62 -2.65 34.24
CA LEU A 8 32.37 -2.27 33.57
C LEU A 8 32.44 -2.71 32.10
N THR A 9 31.68 -3.73 31.73
CA THR A 9 31.42 -4.08 30.33
C THR A 9 30.41 -3.12 29.71
N LEU A 10 30.84 -2.25 28.79
CA LEU A 10 29.95 -1.55 27.87
C LEU A 10 29.45 -2.53 26.81
N ALA A 11 28.16 -2.86 26.83
CA ALA A 11 27.50 -3.52 25.72
C ALA A 11 27.09 -2.45 24.68
N ALA A 12 27.80 -2.39 23.55
CA ALA A 12 27.40 -1.56 22.41
C ALA A 12 26.23 -2.24 21.67
N LEU A 13 25.05 -1.64 21.74
CA LEU A 13 23.86 -2.10 21.02
C LEU A 13 23.93 -1.58 19.57
N ALA A 14 24.46 -2.38 18.65
CA ALA A 14 24.43 -2.07 17.23
C ALA A 14 23.03 -2.37 16.66
N LEU A 15 22.24 -1.33 16.39
CA LEU A 15 21.00 -1.45 15.61
C LEU A 15 21.36 -1.75 14.15
N LEU A 16 21.26 -3.03 13.75
CA LEU A 16 21.32 -3.42 12.35
C LEU A 16 19.99 -3.06 11.68
N ILE A 17 19.91 -1.89 11.05
CA ILE A 17 18.80 -1.55 10.16
C ILE A 17 19.05 -2.28 8.84
N THR A 18 18.65 -3.54 8.76
CA THR A 18 18.63 -4.25 7.47
C THR A 18 17.32 -3.91 6.77
N PRO A 19 17.34 -3.36 5.54
CA PRO A 19 16.13 -3.28 4.75
C PRO A 19 15.70 -4.72 4.44
N SER A 20 14.61 -5.17 5.04
CA SER A 20 14.05 -6.49 4.75
C SER A 20 13.27 -6.41 3.43
N LEU A 21 13.69 -7.20 2.44
CA LEU A 21 12.89 -7.45 1.25
C LEU A 21 11.55 -8.04 1.70
N GLY A 22 10.45 -7.48 1.19
CA GLY A 22 9.10 -7.87 1.62
C GLY A 22 8.50 -7.04 2.75
N GLN A 23 9.22 -6.05 3.32
CA GLN A 23 8.60 -5.11 4.26
C GLN A 23 7.53 -4.27 3.57
N LEU A 24 6.38 -4.10 4.21
CA LEU A 24 5.33 -3.24 3.71
C LEU A 24 5.53 -1.80 4.18
N ASN A 25 5.54 -0.86 3.23
CA ASN A 25 5.56 0.57 3.49
C ASN A 25 4.17 1.15 3.24
N THR A 26 3.58 1.77 4.26
CA THR A 26 2.22 2.35 4.21
C THR A 26 2.26 3.81 4.60
N VAL A 27 1.67 4.68 3.79
CA VAL A 27 1.61 6.12 4.00
C VAL A 27 0.18 6.60 3.86
N CYS A 28 -0.32 7.29 4.88
CA CYS A 28 -1.69 7.79 4.91
C CYS A 28 -1.81 9.16 4.23
N ASN A 29 -2.96 9.41 3.60
CA ASN A 29 -3.31 10.73 3.10
C ASN A 29 -3.58 11.69 4.28
N PRO A 30 -3.12 12.96 4.22
CA PRO A 30 -3.33 13.92 5.30
C PRO A 30 -4.77 14.48 5.35
N GLY A 31 -5.59 14.21 4.33
CA GLY A 31 -6.95 14.69 4.20
C GLY A 31 -7.71 13.83 3.17
N GLY A 32 -9.04 13.92 3.17
CA GLY A 32 -9.89 13.11 2.28
C GLY A 32 -11.25 12.81 2.89
N THR A 33 -11.96 11.85 2.30
CA THR A 33 -13.20 11.33 2.88
C THR A 33 -12.86 10.16 3.80
N MET A 34 -13.47 10.11 4.98
CA MET A 34 -13.34 8.95 5.86
C MET A 34 -14.20 7.80 5.35
N GLY A 35 -13.62 6.62 5.20
CA GLY A 35 -14.35 5.46 4.73
C GLY A 35 -13.53 4.18 4.73
N SER A 36 -14.21 3.06 4.56
CA SER A 36 -13.57 1.75 4.38
C SER A 36 -13.82 1.28 2.96
N CYS A 37 -12.76 0.78 2.32
CA CYS A 37 -12.80 0.21 0.98
C CYS A 37 -12.45 -1.28 0.98
N ALA A 38 -12.38 -1.91 2.16
CA ALA A 38 -11.98 -3.29 2.36
C ALA A 38 -12.68 -4.29 1.43
N ASP A 39 -14.00 -4.13 1.29
CA ASP A 39 -14.87 -5.04 0.52
C ASP A 39 -14.51 -5.11 -0.97
N PHE A 40 -13.79 -4.11 -1.49
CA PHE A 40 -13.43 -4.00 -2.90
C PHE A 40 -11.97 -4.35 -3.20
N ILE A 41 -11.14 -4.56 -2.18
CA ILE A 41 -9.69 -4.77 -2.35
C ILE A 41 -9.41 -5.99 -3.23
N THR A 42 -9.95 -7.16 -2.87
CA THR A 42 -9.74 -8.39 -3.64
C THR A 42 -10.29 -8.26 -5.06
N THR A 43 -11.46 -7.64 -5.22
CA THR A 43 -12.05 -7.39 -6.55
C THR A 43 -11.14 -6.49 -7.40
N PHE A 44 -10.59 -5.42 -6.84
CA PHE A 44 -9.64 -4.56 -7.53
C PHE A 44 -8.39 -5.34 -7.94
N CYS A 45 -7.71 -5.98 -6.98
CA CYS A 45 -6.43 -6.65 -7.21
C CYS A 45 -6.54 -7.80 -8.21
N THR A 46 -7.65 -8.55 -8.19
CA THR A 46 -7.92 -9.60 -9.19
C THR A 46 -8.26 -9.03 -10.56
N SER A 47 -8.98 -7.91 -10.64
CA SER A 47 -9.37 -7.29 -11.91
C SER A 47 -8.20 -6.76 -12.76
N ILE A 48 -7.06 -6.48 -12.13
CA ILE A 48 -5.84 -5.97 -12.77
C ILE A 48 -4.73 -7.03 -12.86
N ALA A 49 -4.98 -8.27 -12.42
CA ALA A 49 -3.95 -9.30 -12.24
C ALA A 49 -3.21 -9.68 -13.54
N SER A 50 -3.89 -9.57 -14.70
CA SER A 50 -3.32 -9.88 -16.01
C SER A 50 -2.70 -8.66 -16.71
N GLU A 51 -2.77 -7.48 -16.10
CA GLU A 51 -2.26 -6.25 -16.72
C GLU A 51 -0.73 -6.17 -16.62
N VAL A 52 -0.11 -5.69 -17.70
CA VAL A 52 1.30 -5.30 -17.73
C VAL A 52 1.33 -3.78 -17.89
N ILE A 53 1.74 -3.09 -16.84
CA ILE A 53 1.67 -1.63 -16.78
C ILE A 53 3.04 -1.04 -17.10
N GLY A 54 3.08 -0.07 -18.01
CA GLY A 54 4.29 0.63 -18.42
C GLY A 54 4.92 1.47 -17.30
N PRO A 55 6.18 1.90 -17.44
CA PRO A 55 6.84 2.77 -16.46
C PRO A 55 6.07 4.07 -16.24
N GLY A 56 5.70 4.38 -14.99
CA GLY A 56 4.94 5.59 -14.65
C GLY A 56 3.44 5.53 -14.98
N ASP A 57 2.98 4.50 -15.68
CA ASP A 57 1.56 4.29 -15.97
C ASP A 57 0.82 3.69 -14.76
N SER A 58 -0.51 3.71 -14.83
CA SER A 58 -1.35 3.16 -13.77
C SER A 58 -2.60 2.46 -14.28
N ALA A 59 -3.08 1.50 -13.51
CA ALA A 59 -4.41 0.91 -13.66
C ALA A 59 -5.32 1.41 -12.53
N GLN A 60 -6.53 1.81 -12.88
CA GLN A 60 -7.48 2.38 -11.94
C GLN A 60 -8.84 1.70 -12.02
N ARG A 61 -9.51 1.56 -10.88
CA ARG A 61 -10.91 1.15 -10.80
C ARG A 61 -11.62 1.95 -9.71
N CYS A 62 -12.90 2.22 -9.95
CA CYS A 62 -13.78 2.86 -8.99
C CYS A 62 -14.90 1.90 -8.61
N PHE A 63 -15.19 1.79 -7.30
CA PHE A 63 -16.30 1.00 -6.78
C PHE A 63 -17.23 1.87 -5.93
N THR A 64 -18.51 1.91 -6.29
CA THR A 64 -19.53 2.58 -5.47
C THR A 64 -19.92 1.65 -4.32
N THR A 65 -19.93 2.15 -3.10
CA THR A 65 -20.36 1.36 -1.94
C THR A 65 -21.88 1.22 -1.92
N SER A 66 -22.40 0.37 -1.03
CA SER A 66 -23.85 0.24 -0.79
C SER A 66 -24.49 1.56 -0.31
N THR A 67 -23.68 2.46 0.27
CA THR A 67 -24.07 3.84 0.52
C THR A 67 -23.73 4.71 -0.68
N PRO A 68 -24.70 5.36 -1.35
CA PRO A 68 -24.45 6.11 -2.59
C PRO A 68 -23.57 7.35 -2.40
N THR A 69 -23.24 7.67 -1.16
CA THR A 69 -22.40 8.79 -0.75
C THR A 69 -20.92 8.48 -0.68
N LEU A 70 -20.52 7.19 -0.77
CA LEU A 70 -19.11 6.78 -0.71
C LEU A 70 -18.75 5.92 -1.93
N LYS A 71 -17.61 6.21 -2.53
CA LYS A 71 -16.91 5.39 -3.53
C LYS A 71 -15.48 5.11 -3.09
N CYS A 72 -14.88 4.11 -3.70
CA CYS A 72 -13.52 3.69 -3.49
C CYS A 72 -12.76 3.77 -4.80
N ASP A 73 -11.82 4.70 -4.89
CA ASP A 73 -10.91 4.81 -6.01
C ASP A 73 -9.62 4.05 -5.67
N PHE A 74 -9.28 3.08 -6.51
CA PHE A 74 -8.05 2.32 -6.38
C PHE A 74 -7.14 2.55 -7.58
N THR A 75 -5.83 2.62 -7.31
CA THR A 75 -4.80 2.81 -8.32
C THR A 75 -3.64 1.86 -8.07
N ALA A 76 -3.16 1.19 -9.11
CA ALA A 76 -1.88 0.50 -9.13
C ALA A 76 -0.92 1.29 -10.04
N LEU A 77 0.08 1.94 -9.46
CA LEU A 77 1.07 2.76 -10.17
C LEU A 77 2.38 1.99 -10.30
N ASN A 78 2.89 1.84 -11.53
CA ASN A 78 4.22 1.28 -11.72
C ASN A 78 5.28 2.35 -11.42
N THR A 79 6.02 2.16 -10.34
CA THR A 79 7.07 3.08 -9.88
C THR A 79 8.46 2.74 -10.41
N HIS A 80 8.59 1.64 -11.16
CA HIS A 80 9.84 1.23 -11.79
C HIS A 80 9.98 1.81 -13.21
N ASN A 81 11.19 1.70 -13.75
CA ASN A 81 11.55 2.15 -15.10
C ASN A 81 11.31 1.08 -16.19
N VAL A 82 10.66 -0.03 -15.86
CA VAL A 82 10.33 -1.12 -16.78
C VAL A 82 8.87 -1.55 -16.62
N SER A 83 8.25 -1.99 -17.72
CA SER A 83 6.91 -2.56 -17.68
C SER A 83 6.89 -3.80 -16.78
N SER A 84 5.89 -3.91 -15.91
CA SER A 84 5.83 -4.96 -14.89
C SER A 84 4.42 -5.55 -14.79
N GLY A 85 4.34 -6.84 -14.49
CA GLY A 85 3.09 -7.51 -14.14
C GLY A 85 2.74 -7.30 -12.66
N ILE A 86 1.46 -7.31 -12.34
CA ILE A 86 0.96 -7.04 -10.98
C ILE A 86 0.92 -8.33 -10.15
N SER A 87 1.48 -8.27 -8.94
CA SER A 87 1.29 -9.33 -7.93
C SER A 87 0.01 -9.06 -7.14
N VAL A 88 -0.98 -9.94 -7.27
CA VAL A 88 -2.25 -9.88 -6.52
C VAL A 88 -2.00 -9.86 -5.02
N THR A 89 -1.11 -10.73 -4.52
CA THR A 89 -0.76 -10.79 -3.10
C THR A 89 -0.14 -9.48 -2.60
N ASN A 90 0.74 -8.86 -3.38
CA ASN A 90 1.33 -7.58 -2.97
C ASN A 90 0.30 -6.44 -2.99
N CYS A 91 -0.61 -6.46 -3.97
CA CYS A 91 -1.73 -5.53 -4.06
C CYS A 91 -2.64 -5.63 -2.83
N GLU A 92 -3.07 -6.85 -2.48
CA GLU A 92 -3.96 -7.09 -1.35
C GLU A 92 -3.29 -6.71 -0.03
N ASN A 93 -2.06 -7.17 0.22
CA ASN A 93 -1.33 -6.83 1.44
C ASN A 93 -1.17 -5.31 1.61
N ALA A 94 -0.81 -4.61 0.52
CA ALA A 94 -0.64 -3.17 0.55
C ALA A 94 -1.95 -2.44 0.85
N LEU A 95 -3.04 -2.77 0.15
CA LEU A 95 -4.32 -2.10 0.32
C LEU A 95 -5.01 -2.47 1.64
N GLN A 96 -4.85 -3.71 2.13
CA GLN A 96 -5.34 -4.10 3.45
C GLN A 96 -4.64 -3.30 4.55
N SER A 97 -3.33 -3.09 4.44
CA SER A 97 -2.59 -2.25 5.39
C SER A 97 -3.02 -0.79 5.33
N VAL A 98 -3.21 -0.23 4.14
CA VAL A 98 -3.78 1.12 3.97
C VAL A 98 -5.14 1.21 4.63
N ASN A 99 -6.06 0.28 4.33
CA ASN A 99 -7.41 0.30 4.89
C ASN A 99 -7.40 0.16 6.42
N ALA A 100 -6.50 -0.66 6.99
CA ALA A 100 -6.40 -0.85 8.43
C ALA A 100 -5.79 0.36 9.17
N THR A 101 -4.92 1.13 8.52
CA THR A 101 -4.10 2.16 9.19
C THR A 101 -4.53 3.57 8.82
N CYS A 102 -5.13 3.76 7.65
CA CYS A 102 -5.37 5.07 7.04
C CYS A 102 -6.87 5.27 6.76
N PRO A 103 -7.64 5.83 7.71
CA PRO A 103 -9.10 5.99 7.57
C PRO A 103 -9.52 6.96 6.45
N LEU A 104 -8.60 7.81 5.98
CA LEU A 104 -8.78 8.74 4.86
C LEU A 104 -8.13 8.22 3.56
N GLY A 105 -7.79 6.93 3.52
CA GLY A 105 -7.00 6.36 2.43
C GLY A 105 -5.52 6.73 2.48
N GLY A 106 -4.80 6.28 1.46
CA GLY A 106 -3.35 6.38 1.38
C GLY A 106 -2.79 5.44 0.34
N TRP A 107 -1.52 5.09 0.50
CA TRP A 107 -0.86 4.13 -0.36
C TRP A 107 0.03 3.15 0.39
N GLY A 108 0.17 1.96 -0.18
CA GLY A 108 1.03 0.89 0.29
C GLY A 108 1.95 0.39 -0.81
N GLN A 109 3.15 -0.05 -0.44
CA GLN A 109 4.11 -0.66 -1.36
C GLN A 109 4.95 -1.69 -0.61
N VAL A 110 5.08 -2.89 -1.18
CA VAL A 110 6.02 -3.90 -0.69
C VAL A 110 7.43 -3.49 -1.12
N SER A 111 8.38 -3.49 -0.19
CA SER A 111 9.78 -3.11 -0.43
C SER A 111 10.38 -3.95 -1.56
N GLY A 112 10.90 -3.28 -2.59
CA GLY A 112 11.45 -3.90 -3.80
C GLY A 112 10.41 -4.30 -4.85
N ALA A 113 9.12 -4.17 -4.59
CA ALA A 113 8.07 -4.44 -5.57
C ALA A 113 7.83 -3.22 -6.49
N PRO A 114 7.48 -3.46 -7.78
CA PRO A 114 7.35 -2.39 -8.77
C PRO A 114 6.16 -1.45 -8.53
N PHE A 115 5.12 -1.95 -7.86
CA PHE A 115 3.85 -1.23 -7.75
C PHE A 115 3.66 -0.57 -6.39
N ARG A 116 3.19 0.67 -6.45
CA ARG A 116 2.54 1.36 -5.34
C ARG A 116 1.03 1.28 -5.55
N PHE A 117 0.32 0.87 -4.51
CA PHE A 117 -1.12 0.69 -4.54
C PHE A 117 -1.79 1.76 -3.68
N PHE A 118 -2.75 2.48 -4.25
CA PHE A 118 -3.51 3.53 -3.57
C PHE A 118 -4.93 3.04 -3.32
N GLY A 119 -5.44 3.33 -2.13
CA GLY A 119 -6.85 3.19 -1.80
C GLY A 119 -7.36 4.52 -1.27
N ASP A 120 -8.33 5.11 -1.95
CA ASP A 120 -8.86 6.43 -1.67
C ASP A 120 -10.39 6.40 -1.53
N PRO A 121 -10.93 6.38 -0.29
CA PRO A 121 -12.34 6.59 -0.05
C PRO A 121 -12.71 8.04 -0.43
N ASN A 122 -13.70 8.20 -1.29
CA ASN A 122 -14.16 9.49 -1.79
C ASN A 122 -15.68 9.64 -1.72
N THR A 123 -16.14 10.89 -1.70
CA THR A 123 -17.57 11.19 -1.68
C THR A 123 -18.21 11.04 -3.07
N GLY A 124 -19.43 10.51 -3.09
CA GLY A 124 -20.27 10.35 -4.28
C GLY A 124 -20.11 8.99 -4.98
N PRO A 125 -20.86 8.75 -6.07
CA PRO A 125 -20.78 7.50 -6.81
C PRO A 125 -19.66 7.52 -7.86
N CYS A 126 -19.25 6.34 -8.30
CA CYS A 126 -18.47 6.22 -9.53
C CYS A 126 -19.28 6.75 -10.71
N ARG A 127 -18.72 7.73 -11.43
CA ARG A 127 -19.27 8.21 -12.70
C ARG A 127 -18.50 7.52 -13.82
N GLY A 128 -19.21 7.10 -14.86
CA GLY A 128 -18.75 6.16 -15.89
C GLY A 128 -17.29 6.33 -16.35
N SER A 129 -16.59 5.19 -16.38
CA SER A 129 -15.32 4.85 -17.04
C SER A 129 -14.26 5.95 -17.18
N CYS A 130 -13.34 6.01 -16.22
CA CYS A 130 -11.95 6.32 -16.54
C CYS A 130 -11.39 5.17 -17.39
N GLY A 131 -11.48 5.29 -18.71
CA GLY A 131 -10.97 4.30 -19.66
C GLY A 131 -11.44 4.59 -21.09
N ASN A 132 -10.64 5.37 -21.82
CA ASN A 132 -10.34 5.14 -23.23
C ASN A 132 -8.82 5.05 -23.34
#